data_AF-A0A356L6X5-F1
#
_entry.id   AF-A0A356L6X5-F1
#
_cell.length_a   1.000
_cell.length_b   1.000
_cell.length_c   1.000
_cell.angle_alpha   90.00
_cell.angle_beta   90.00
_cell.angle_gamma   90.00
#
_symmetry.space_group_name_H-M   'P 1'
#
loop_
_entity.id
_entity.type
_entity.pdbx_description
1 polymer ?
#
loop_
_entity_poly.entity_id
_entity_poly.type
_entity_poly.pdbx_seq_one_letter_code
_entity_poly.pdbx_strand_id
1 'polypeptide(L)'
;MQLDYLTLLEHTIPYTYVSVLNTPESTEYYIDLTDPDDEEEFSIVLSCQYAGASVGGMNAMYTMYVNGNIAMQATKRILNYAPTAKQNSLHQSRKSPSHADRLENLIRLCSAKVISQEIEARKNHMIKSAFIN
;
A
#
# COMPACT_ATOMS: atom_id res chain seq x y z
N MET A 1 4.46 5.74 23.90
CA MET A 1 3.80 6.53 22.84
C MET A 1 3.50 5.57 21.71
N GLN A 2 2.27 5.50 21.21
CA GLN A 2 1.96 4.66 20.04
C GLN A 2 2.54 5.37 18.82
N LEU A 3 3.62 4.83 18.24
CA LEU A 3 4.24 5.38 17.04
C LEU A 3 3.16 5.44 15.94
N ASP A 4 2.96 6.60 15.31
CA ASP A 4 2.05 6.70 14.17
C ASP A 4 2.74 6.11 12.93
N TYR A 5 2.76 4.78 12.87
CA TYR A 5 3.37 4.01 11.78
C TYR A 5 2.87 4.46 10.40
N LEU A 6 1.62 4.93 10.29
CA LEU A 6 1.09 5.42 9.02
C LEU A 6 1.84 6.65 8.53
N THR A 7 2.05 7.63 9.41
CA THR A 7 2.75 8.87 9.06
C THR A 7 4.24 8.61 8.81
N LEU A 8 4.87 7.73 9.60
CA LEU A 8 6.24 7.30 9.34
C LEU A 8 6.37 6.68 7.95
N LEU A 9 5.50 5.73 7.61
CA LEU A 9 5.51 5.04 6.32
C LEU A 9 5.25 5.98 5.13
N GLU A 10 4.34 6.95 5.27
CA GLU A 10 4.08 7.96 4.23
C GLU A 10 5.37 8.73 3.86
N HIS A 11 6.27 8.94 4.83
CA HIS A 11 7.55 9.60 4.62
C HIS A 11 8.68 8.65 4.18
N THR A 12 8.72 7.42 4.67
CA THR A 12 9.87 6.51 4.45
C THR A 12 9.75 5.66 3.19
N ILE A 13 8.54 5.28 2.75
CA ILE A 13 8.32 4.43 1.55
C ILE A 13 9.07 4.92 0.30
N PRO A 14 9.08 6.23 -0.04
CA PRO A 14 9.80 6.70 -1.23
C PRO A 14 11.30 6.42 -1.21
N TYR A 15 11.89 6.32 -0.01
CA TYR A 15 13.33 6.23 0.20
C TYR A 15 13.82 4.85 0.63
N THR A 16 12.92 3.94 1.04
CA THR A 16 13.27 2.56 1.41
C THR A 16 13.13 1.59 0.24
N TYR A 17 13.69 0.39 0.38
CA TYR A 17 13.42 -0.70 -0.55
C TYR A 17 12.06 -1.33 -0.24
N VAL A 18 11.25 -1.56 -1.28
CA VAL A 18 9.97 -2.26 -1.16
C VAL A 18 10.00 -3.51 -2.04
N SER A 19 9.58 -4.64 -1.50
CA SER A 19 9.31 -5.85 -2.30
C SER A 19 7.82 -6.11 -2.39
N VAL A 20 7.38 -6.82 -3.43
CA VAL A 20 5.97 -7.15 -3.66
C VAL A 20 5.79 -8.64 -3.93
N LEU A 21 4.78 -9.23 -3.29
CA LEU A 21 4.26 -10.55 -3.61
C LEU A 21 2.82 -10.41 -4.09
N ASN A 22 2.55 -10.92 -5.30
CA ASN A 22 1.20 -10.98 -5.85
C ASN A 22 0.72 -12.42 -5.84
N THR A 23 -0.41 -12.67 -5.19
CA THR A 23 -1.17 -13.90 -5.27
C THR A 23 -2.51 -13.62 -5.97
N PRO A 24 -3.26 -14.65 -6.39
CA PRO A 24 -4.61 -14.44 -6.93
C PRO A 24 -5.58 -13.78 -5.94
N GLU A 25 -5.29 -13.84 -4.64
CA GLU A 25 -6.18 -13.43 -3.55
C GLU A 25 -5.73 -12.13 -2.87
N SER A 26 -4.42 -11.85 -2.92
CA SER A 26 -3.79 -10.74 -2.22
C SER A 26 -2.63 -10.12 -3.00
N THR A 27 -2.40 -8.84 -2.76
CA THR A 27 -1.12 -8.19 -3.04
C THR A 27 -0.52 -7.72 -1.73
N GLU A 28 0.73 -8.11 -1.48
CA GLU A 28 1.46 -7.80 -0.26
C GLU A 28 2.73 -7.04 -0.59
N TYR A 29 2.96 -5.94 0.12
CA TYR A 29 4.17 -5.14 0.04
C TYR A 29 4.95 -5.28 1.34
N TYR A 30 6.23 -5.61 1.23
CA TYR A 30 7.13 -5.82 2.35
C TYR A 30 8.11 -4.67 2.44
N ILE A 31 8.25 -4.11 3.63
CA ILE A 31 9.08 -2.96 3.95
C ILE A 31 9.81 -3.28 5.24
N ASP A 32 11.14 -3.29 5.19
CA ASP A 32 11.95 -3.33 6.40
C ASP A 32 12.40 -1.90 6.72
N LEU A 33 12.13 -1.46 7.94
CA LEU A 33 12.58 -0.18 8.46
C LEU A 33 13.58 -0.44 9.58
N THR A 34 14.74 0.22 9.50
CA THR A 34 15.68 0.31 10.61
C THR A 34 15.48 1.66 11.26
N ASP A 35 15.24 1.71 12.57
CA ASP A 35 15.25 2.99 13.29
C ASP A 35 16.67 3.60 13.22
N PRO A 36 16.82 4.87 12.82
CA PRO A 36 18.12 5.51 12.75
C PRO A 36 18.80 5.69 14.12
N ASP A 37 18.04 5.70 15.22
CA ASP A 37 18.54 6.01 16.57
C ASP A 37 18.50 4.82 17.55
N ASP A 38 17.78 3.74 17.27
CA ASP A 38 17.69 2.52 18.10
C ASP A 38 17.83 1.27 17.21
N GLU A 39 18.53 0.23 17.66
CA GLU A 39 18.86 -1.01 16.91
C GLU A 39 17.63 -1.89 16.53
N GLU A 40 16.42 -1.33 16.53
CA GLU A 40 15.18 -2.03 16.22
C GLU A 40 14.89 -2.04 14.71
N GLU A 41 14.80 -3.25 14.16
CA GLU A 41 14.30 -3.50 12.82
C GLU A 41 12.79 -3.80 12.89
N PHE A 42 12.00 -3.02 12.16
CA PHE A 42 10.58 -3.25 11.98
C PHE A 42 10.32 -3.87 10.61
N SER A 43 9.73 -5.06 10.60
CA SER A 43 9.23 -5.66 9.37
C SER A 43 7.75 -5.33 9.21
N ILE A 44 7.44 -4.58 8.15
CA ILE A 44 6.10 -4.07 7.87
C ILE A 44 5.57 -4.76 6.62
N VAL A 45 4.35 -5.28 6.70
CA VAL A 45 3.63 -5.84 5.56
C VAL A 45 2.34 -5.07 5.34
N LEU A 46 2.18 -4.48 4.15
CA LEU A 46 0.94 -3.86 3.69
C LEU A 46 0.24 -4.79 2.71
N SER A 47 -0.90 -5.33 3.12
CA SER A 47 -1.69 -6.29 2.35
C SER A 47 -2.98 -5.65 1.83
N CYS A 48 -3.28 -5.86 0.55
CA CYS A 48 -4.59 -5.63 -0.06
C CYS A 48 -5.21 -6.99 -0.44
N GLN A 49 -6.42 -7.26 0.02
CA GLN A 49 -7.22 -8.41 -0.38
C GLN A 49 -8.54 -7.93 -0.98
N TYR A 50 -8.88 -8.40 -2.17
CA TYR A 50 -10.19 -8.13 -2.76
C TYR A 50 -11.15 -9.23 -2.32
N ALA A 51 -12.11 -8.90 -1.46
CA ALA A 51 -13.16 -9.83 -1.09
C ALA A 51 -14.02 -10.13 -2.34
N GLY A 52 -14.35 -11.41 -2.53
CA GLY A 52 -15.12 -11.88 -3.69
C GLY A 52 -16.40 -11.06 -3.92
N ALA A 53 -16.74 -10.85 -5.20
CA ALA A 53 -17.89 -10.05 -5.59
C ALA A 53 -19.17 -10.62 -4.99
N SER A 54 -19.80 -9.85 -4.10
CA SER A 54 -21.13 -10.17 -3.56
C SER A 54 -22.20 -9.41 -4.32
N VAL A 55 -23.47 -9.78 -4.13
CA VAL A 55 -24.63 -9.02 -4.65
C VAL A 55 -24.62 -7.55 -4.18
N GLY A 56 -23.89 -7.26 -3.10
CA GLY A 56 -23.66 -5.91 -2.57
C GLY A 56 -22.42 -5.18 -3.12
N GLY A 57 -21.68 -5.70 -4.10
CA GLY A 57 -20.44 -5.07 -4.57
C GLY A 57 -19.17 -5.80 -4.15
N MET A 58 -18.04 -5.19 -4.50
CA MET A 58 -16.68 -5.68 -4.18
C MET A 58 -16.06 -4.79 -3.10
N ASN A 59 -15.49 -5.41 -2.08
CA ASN A 59 -14.77 -4.73 -1.00
C ASN A 59 -13.28 -5.04 -1.08
N ALA A 60 -12.43 -4.06 -0.82
CA ALA A 60 -11.03 -4.28 -0.46
C ALA A 60 -10.91 -4.33 1.06
N MET A 61 -10.11 -5.26 1.54
CA MET A 61 -9.59 -5.28 2.89
C MET A 61 -8.11 -4.91 2.84
N TYR A 62 -7.78 -3.83 3.52
CA TYR A 62 -6.41 -3.37 3.70
C TYR A 62 -5.96 -3.75 5.10
N THR A 63 -4.81 -4.44 5.21
CA THR A 63 -4.24 -4.85 6.49
C THR A 63 -2.78 -4.44 6.54
N MET A 64 -2.36 -3.85 7.67
CA MET A 64 -0.98 -3.55 7.98
C MET A 64 -0.52 -4.45 9.11
N TYR A 65 0.57 -5.18 8.87
CA TYR A 65 1.25 -5.97 9.86
C TYR A 65 2.54 -5.26 10.27
N VAL A 66 2.88 -5.30 11.56
CA VAL A 66 4.16 -4.87 12.10
C VAL A 66 4.72 -6.04 12.91
N ASN A 67 5.90 -6.51 12.53
CA ASN A 67 6.57 -7.68 13.12
C ASN A 67 5.64 -8.91 13.19
N GLY A 68 4.89 -9.15 12.11
CA GLY A 68 3.94 -10.27 11.98
C GLY A 68 2.58 -10.08 12.67
N ASN A 69 2.38 -9.01 13.45
CA ASN A 69 1.13 -8.74 14.15
C ASN A 69 0.25 -7.75 13.40
N ILE A 70 -1.07 -7.94 13.39
CA ILE A 70 -2.01 -6.97 12.80
C ILE A 70 -1.94 -5.68 13.62
N ALA A 71 -1.36 -4.64 13.03
CA ALA A 71 -1.30 -3.30 13.60
C ALA A 71 -2.53 -2.48 13.20
N MET A 72 -3.06 -2.68 11.99
CA MET A 72 -4.26 -2.00 11.50
C MET A 72 -4.98 -2.83 10.43
N GLN A 73 -6.30 -2.79 10.44
CA GLN A 73 -7.13 -3.36 9.37
C GLN A 73 -8.31 -2.45 9.08
N ALA A 74 -8.61 -2.24 7.80
CA ALA A 74 -9.76 -1.46 7.37
C ALA A 74 -10.34 -2.00 6.06
N THR A 75 -11.66 -1.90 5.91
CA THR A 75 -12.36 -2.35 4.70
C THR A 75 -12.97 -1.15 3.97
N LYS A 76 -12.82 -1.11 2.64
CA LYS A 76 -13.38 -0.09 1.76
C LYS A 76 -14.14 -0.72 0.61
N ARG A 77 -15.30 -0.15 0.26
CA ARG A 77 -16.09 -0.59 -0.89
C ARG A 77 -15.51 0.00 -2.17
N ILE A 78 -15.23 -0.84 -3.16
CA ILE A 78 -14.56 -0.44 -4.42
C ILE A 78 -15.56 -0.32 -5.57
N LEU A 79 -16.54 -1.22 -5.64
CA LEU A 79 -17.57 -1.22 -6.68
C LEU A 79 -18.97 -1.31 -6.07
N ASN A 80 -19.84 -0.39 -6.49
CA ASN A 80 -21.28 -0.46 -6.21
C ASN A 80 -21.99 -1.04 -7.44
N TYR A 81 -22.57 -2.25 -7.32
CA TYR A 81 -23.52 -2.78 -8.32
C TYR A 81 -24.96 -2.27 -8.10
N ALA A 82 -25.13 -1.14 -7.42
CA ALA A 82 -26.47 -0.56 -7.31
C ALA A 82 -26.88 -0.05 -8.71
N PRO A 83 -28.05 -0.44 -9.26
CA PRO A 83 -28.58 0.21 -10.45
C PRO A 83 -28.68 1.69 -10.12
N THR A 84 -28.25 2.54 -11.07
CA THR A 84 -28.10 4.00 -10.98
C THR A 84 -29.37 4.71 -10.52
N ALA A 85 -29.68 4.62 -9.23
CA ALA A 85 -30.73 5.36 -8.58
C ALA A 85 -30.10 6.58 -7.92
N LYS A 86 -30.11 7.68 -8.68
CA LYS A 86 -29.94 9.07 -8.21
C LYS A 86 -28.76 9.28 -7.26
N GLN A 87 -27.56 9.42 -7.83
CA GLN A 87 -26.46 10.08 -7.12
C GLN A 87 -26.84 11.56 -6.91
N ASN A 88 -27.50 11.83 -5.78
CA ASN A 88 -27.59 13.18 -5.25
C ASN A 88 -26.16 13.64 -4.96
N SER A 89 -25.78 14.77 -5.56
CA SER A 89 -24.58 15.54 -5.30
C SER A 89 -24.56 16.05 -3.86
N LEU A 90 -24.28 15.17 -2.90
CA LEU A 90 -23.96 15.60 -1.55
C LEU A 90 -22.54 16.18 -1.56
N HIS A 91 -22.50 17.49 -1.35
CA HIS A 91 -21.36 18.25 -0.86
C HIS A 91 -20.31 17.36 -0.16
N GLN A 92 -19.17 17.15 -0.83
CA GLN A 92 -17.99 16.58 -0.21
C GLN A 92 -17.41 17.63 0.74
N SER A 93 -17.92 17.66 1.99
CA SER A 93 -17.11 18.21 3.07
C SER A 93 -15.81 17.42 3.11
N ARG A 94 -14.67 18.12 3.24
CA ARG A 94 -13.35 17.52 3.44
C ARG A 94 -13.37 16.74 4.76
N LYS A 95 -13.92 15.53 4.73
CA LYS A 95 -13.80 14.58 5.84
C LYS A 95 -12.33 14.18 5.89
N SER A 96 -11.76 14.17 7.09
CA SER A 96 -10.42 13.62 7.32
C SER A 96 -10.35 12.22 6.71
N PRO A 97 -9.22 11.84 6.08
CA PRO A 97 -9.09 10.54 5.44
C PRO A 97 -9.35 9.44 6.47
N SER A 98 -10.15 8.43 6.08
CA SER A 98 -10.37 7.26 6.92
C SER A 98 -9.11 6.41 7.02
N HIS A 99 -9.04 5.50 8.00
CA HIS A 99 -7.94 4.51 8.07
C HIS A 99 -7.80 3.69 6.77
N ALA A 100 -8.92 3.37 6.12
CA ALA A 100 -8.89 2.69 4.82
C ALA A 100 -8.25 3.57 3.73
N ASP A 101 -8.57 4.86 3.69
CA ASP A 101 -7.97 5.78 2.71
C ASP A 101 -6.46 5.96 2.94
N ARG A 102 -6.02 5.98 4.22
CA ARG A 102 -4.60 6.06 4.56
C ARG A 102 -3.85 4.79 4.15
N LEU A 103 -4.38 3.61 4.47
CA LEU A 103 -3.78 2.33 4.08
C LEU A 103 -3.75 2.16 2.55
N GLU A 104 -4.82 2.52 1.85
CA GLU A 104 -4.85 2.54 0.39
C GLU A 104 -3.78 3.46 -0.19
N ASN A 105 -3.59 4.65 0.41
CA ASN A 105 -2.55 5.57 -0.02
C ASN A 105 -1.13 5.00 0.19
N LEU A 106 -0.87 4.34 1.31
CA LEU A 106 0.41 3.65 1.55
C LEU A 106 0.67 2.57 0.49
N ILE A 107 -0.34 1.75 0.18
CA ILE A 107 -0.25 0.73 -0.87
C ILE A 107 0.03 1.35 -2.24
N ARG A 108 -0.60 2.49 -2.56
CA ARG A 108 -0.33 3.24 -3.78
C ARG A 108 1.13 3.74 -3.84
N LEU A 109 1.67 4.22 -2.72
CA LEU A 109 3.08 4.63 -2.63
C LEU A 109 4.02 3.45 -2.85
N CYS A 110 3.75 2.29 -2.22
CA CYS A 110 4.52 1.07 -2.42
C CYS A 110 4.52 0.62 -3.88
N SER A 111 3.34 0.62 -4.52
CA SER A 111 3.20 0.27 -5.94
C SER A 111 4.05 1.20 -6.83
N ALA A 112 3.99 2.51 -6.60
CA ALA A 112 4.80 3.48 -7.32
C ALA A 112 6.30 3.26 -7.09
N LYS A 113 6.71 2.93 -5.86
CA LYS A 113 8.10 2.67 -5.50
C LYS A 113 8.64 1.42 -6.20
N VAL A 114 7.90 0.32 -6.19
CA VAL A 114 8.26 -0.92 -6.90
C VAL A 114 8.46 -0.67 -8.39
N ILE A 115 7.57 0.10 -9.02
CA ILE A 115 7.71 0.48 -10.43
C ILE A 115 8.98 1.30 -10.65
N SER A 116 9.27 2.28 -9.80
CA SER A 116 10.50 3.08 -9.89
C SER A 116 11.75 2.23 -9.77
N GLN A 117 11.80 1.32 -8.79
CA GLN A 117 12.92 0.40 -8.58
C GLN A 117 13.19 -0.49 -9.80
N GLU A 118 12.13 -1.01 -10.41
CA GLU A 118 12.24 -1.84 -11.61
C GLU A 118 12.77 -1.03 -12.82
N ILE A 119 12.30 0.21 -12.99
CA ILE A 119 12.79 1.11 -14.03
C ILE A 119 14.28 1.44 -13.83
N GLU A 120 14.70 1.75 -12.60
CA GLU A 120 16.09 2.03 -12.25
C GLU A 120 16.99 0.81 -12.48
N ALA A 121 16.55 -0.38 -12.07
CA ALA A 121 17.28 -1.63 -12.29
C ALA A 121 17.51 -1.88 -13.80
N ARG A 122 16.47 -1.70 -14.62
CA ARG A 122 16.56 -1.85 -16.09
C ARG A 122 17.50 -0.83 -16.72
N LYS A 123 17.44 0.44 -16.32
CA LYS A 123 18.36 1.48 -16.79
C LYS A 123 19.81 1.11 -16.48
N ASN A 124 20.08 0.70 -15.25
CA ASN A 124 21.42 0.31 -14.81
C ASN A 124 21.95 -0.92 -15.57
N HIS A 125 21.08 -1.90 -15.86
CA HIS A 125 21.44 -3.04 -16.68
C HIS A 125 21.80 -2.62 -18.11
N MET A 126 21.00 -1.76 -18.75
CA MET A 126 21.26 -1.26 -20.11
C MET A 126 22.59 -0.51 -20.19
N ILE A 127 22.88 0.35 -19.22
CA ILE A 127 24.15 1.08 -19.09
C ILE A 127 25.31 0.08 -19.02
N LYS A 128 25.26 -0.91 -18.09
CA LYS A 128 26.31 -1.93 -17.97
C LYS A 128 26.53 -2.72 -19.26
N SER A 129 25.46 -3.10 -19.96
CA SER A 129 25.59 -3.83 -21.23
C SER A 129 26.19 -2.98 -22.35
N ALA A 130 26.03 -1.66 -22.33
CA ALA A 130 26.60 -0.76 -23.33
C ALA A 130 28.13 -0.57 -23.15
N PHE A 131 28.67 -0.77 -21.95
CA PHE A 131 30.10 -0.63 -21.63
C PHE A 131 30.89 -1.95 -21.72
N ILE A 132 30.25 -3.06 -22.06
CA ILE A 132 30.90 -4.39 -22.18
C ILE A 132 31.17 -4.76 -23.67
N ASN A 133 30.82 -3.89 -24.62
CA ASN A 133 31.12 -4.07 -26.05
C ASN A 133 32.39 -3.32 -26.48
#